data_AF-A0A1Y1NEQ1-F1
#
_entry.id   AF-A0A1Y1NEQ1-F1
#
_cell.length_a   1.000
_cell.length_b   1.000
_cell.length_c   1.000
_cell.angle_alpha   90.00
_cell.angle_beta   90.00
_cell.angle_gamma   90.00
#
_symmetry.space_group_name_H-M   'P 1'
#
loop_
_entity.id
_entity.type
_entity.pdbx_description
1 polymer ?
#
loop_
_entity_poly.entity_id
_entity_poly.type
_entity_poly.pdbx_seq_one_letter_code
_entity_poly.pdbx_strand_id
1 'polypeptide(L)'
;QLPYQAFQEARKILAADREDKLAKIKAELEKMEKLEAKDAADVKGGQKMKDVKLASLRREVERLKLLADANDPLVKKRFEDGLGDMNKPIYRALAEKKWRSYDYRLITQRIKQFNIVPDVLPKLEPTADVQLYFRQSKIAPGDIVNSQVSENA
;
A
#
# COMPACT_ATOMS: atom_id res chain seq x y z
N GLN A 1 -22.12 16.33 -14.41
CA GLN A 1 -21.59 15.09 -15.03
C GLN A 1 -21.04 15.45 -16.40
N LEU A 2 -19.86 14.97 -16.77
CA LEU A 2 -19.24 15.32 -18.05
C LEU A 2 -19.92 14.55 -19.20
N PRO A 3 -20.39 15.21 -20.27
CA PRO A 3 -21.20 14.57 -21.32
C PRO A 3 -20.35 13.87 -22.40
N TYR A 4 -19.26 13.19 -22.02
CA TYR A 4 -18.38 12.50 -22.98
C TYR A 4 -18.75 11.03 -23.10
N GLN A 5 -19.14 10.58 -24.31
CA GLN A 5 -19.61 9.21 -24.55
C GLN A 5 -18.59 8.14 -24.15
N ALA A 6 -17.34 8.24 -24.62
CA ALA A 6 -16.29 7.28 -24.30
C ALA A 6 -16.01 7.18 -22.80
N PHE A 7 -16.07 8.31 -22.08
CA PHE A 7 -15.90 8.34 -20.63
C PHE A 7 -17.04 7.64 -19.90
N GLN A 8 -18.29 7.86 -20.33
CA GLN A 8 -19.45 7.21 -19.72
C GLN A 8 -19.46 5.70 -19.96
N GLU A 9 -19.12 5.25 -21.18
CA GLU A 9 -19.02 3.81 -21.48
C GLU A 9 -17.89 3.15 -20.68
N ALA A 10 -16.71 3.78 -20.60
CA ALA A 10 -15.62 3.29 -19.75
C ALA A 10 -16.06 3.19 -18.28
N ARG A 11 -16.79 4.19 -17.77
CA ARG A 11 -17.28 4.19 -16.39
C ARG A 11 -18.28 3.05 -16.12
N LYS A 12 -19.13 2.70 -17.09
CA LYS A 12 -20.04 1.54 -16.96
C LYS A 12 -19.25 0.24 -16.82
N ILE A 13 -18.22 0.05 -17.63
CA ILE A 13 -17.34 -1.14 -17.57
C ILE A 13 -16.68 -1.23 -16.18
N LEU A 14 -16.15 -0.12 -15.68
CA LEU A 14 -15.50 -0.07 -14.36
C LEU A 14 -16.50 -0.32 -13.22
N ALA A 15 -17.73 0.17 -13.34
CA ALA A 15 -18.78 -0.07 -12.35
C ALA A 15 -19.15 -1.56 -12.29
N ALA A 16 -19.34 -2.21 -13.44
CA ALA A 16 -19.61 -3.64 -13.51
C ALA A 16 -18.45 -4.47 -12.94
N ASP A 17 -17.20 -4.15 -13.31
CA ASP A 17 -16.03 -4.84 -12.76
C ASP A 17 -15.94 -4.70 -11.23
N ARG A 18 -16.28 -3.52 -10.70
CA ARG A 18 -16.31 -3.26 -9.26
C ARG A 18 -17.39 -4.10 -8.55
N GLU A 19 -18.58 -4.21 -9.12
CA GLU A 19 -19.64 -5.08 -8.58
C GLU A 19 -19.18 -6.53 -8.50
N ASP A 20 -18.52 -7.03 -9.55
CA ASP A 20 -17.94 -8.37 -9.56
C ASP A 20 -16.88 -8.55 -8.46
N LYS A 21 -16.02 -7.55 -8.23
CA LYS A 21 -15.03 -7.62 -7.14
C LYS A 21 -15.69 -7.63 -5.77
N LEU A 22 -16.74 -6.82 -5.56
CA LEU A 22 -17.48 -6.80 -4.30
C LEU A 22 -18.19 -8.13 -4.04
N ALA A 23 -18.79 -8.74 -5.07
CA ALA A 23 -19.38 -10.07 -4.97
C ALA A 23 -18.33 -11.13 -4.56
N LYS A 24 -17.13 -11.09 -5.16
CA LYS A 24 -16.01 -11.97 -4.80
C LYS A 24 -15.54 -11.74 -3.37
N ILE A 25 -15.40 -10.49 -2.93
CA ILE A 25 -15.03 -10.15 -1.55
C ILE A 25 -16.02 -10.78 -0.57
N LYS A 26 -17.32 -10.64 -0.82
CA LYS A 26 -18.36 -11.24 0.02
C LYS A 26 -18.22 -12.76 0.08
N ALA A 27 -18.03 -13.41 -1.07
CA ALA A 27 -17.86 -14.86 -1.12
C ALA A 27 -16.60 -15.34 -0.38
N GLU A 28 -15.48 -14.62 -0.46
CA GLU A 28 -14.26 -14.95 0.28
C GLU A 28 -14.42 -14.71 1.79
N LEU A 29 -15.12 -13.66 2.21
CA LEU A 29 -15.46 -13.42 3.62
C LEU A 29 -16.34 -14.53 4.19
N GLU A 30 -17.37 -14.97 3.45
CA GLU A 30 -18.22 -16.09 3.86
C GLU A 30 -17.42 -17.40 3.99
N LYS A 31 -16.44 -17.64 3.10
CA LYS A 31 -15.52 -18.77 3.22
C LYS A 31 -14.63 -18.66 4.46
N MET A 32 -14.16 -17.46 4.78
CA MET A 32 -13.38 -17.21 5.99
C MET A 32 -14.21 -17.49 7.24
N GLU A 33 -15.42 -16.96 7.35
CA GLU A 33 -16.31 -17.20 8.49
C GLU A 33 -16.61 -18.69 8.68
N LYS A 34 -16.93 -19.40 7.59
CA LYS A 34 -17.16 -20.86 7.61
C LYS A 34 -15.91 -21.63 8.05
N LEU A 35 -14.71 -21.16 7.71
CA LEU A 35 -13.47 -21.81 8.09
C LEU A 35 -13.09 -21.47 9.55
N GLU A 36 -13.35 -20.25 10.01
CA GLU A 36 -13.11 -19.83 11.39
C GLU A 36 -14.00 -20.62 12.36
N ALA A 37 -15.27 -20.84 12.01
CA ALA A 37 -16.24 -21.60 12.80
C ALA A 37 -16.00 -23.12 12.85
N LYS A 38 -15.22 -23.70 11.93
CA LYS A 38 -14.89 -25.13 11.93
C LYS A 38 -13.79 -25.43 12.95
N ASP A 39 -13.92 -26.53 13.68
CA ASP A 39 -12.87 -26.96 14.59
C ASP A 39 -11.62 -27.45 13.85
N ALA A 40 -10.45 -27.23 14.47
CA ALA A 40 -9.17 -27.56 13.89
C ALA A 40 -8.97 -29.07 13.65
N ALA A 41 -9.71 -29.90 14.40
CA ALA A 41 -9.72 -31.35 14.27
C ALA A 41 -10.38 -31.83 12.97
N ASP A 42 -11.36 -31.07 12.46
CA ASP A 42 -12.09 -31.40 11.22
C ASP A 42 -11.33 -30.95 9.96
N VAL A 43 -10.26 -30.18 10.13
CA VAL A 43 -9.42 -29.70 9.02
C VAL A 43 -8.29 -30.68 8.78
N LYS A 44 -8.22 -31.23 7.56
CA LYS A 44 -7.12 -32.09 7.12
C LYS A 44 -5.79 -31.32 7.23
N GLY A 45 -4.94 -31.70 8.18
CA GLY A 45 -3.68 -31.02 8.49
C GLY A 45 -3.71 -30.13 9.75
N GLY A 46 -4.78 -30.18 10.54
CA GLY A 46 -4.88 -29.55 11.85
C GLY A 46 -4.86 -28.02 11.82
N GLN A 47 -4.55 -27.43 12.98
CA GLN A 47 -4.54 -25.97 13.19
C GLN A 47 -3.63 -25.23 12.19
N LYS A 48 -2.43 -25.77 11.92
CA LYS A 48 -1.47 -25.13 11.02
C LYS A 48 -2.02 -24.95 9.60
N MET A 49 -2.74 -25.95 9.08
CA MET A 49 -3.34 -25.85 7.75
C MET A 49 -4.51 -24.87 7.72
N LYS A 50 -5.32 -24.84 8.80
CA LYS A 50 -6.39 -23.86 9.00
C LYS A 50 -5.83 -22.44 8.95
N ASP A 51 -4.77 -22.15 9.71
CA ASP A 51 -4.15 -20.83 9.79
C ASP A 51 -3.58 -20.36 8.45
N VAL A 52 -2.88 -21.25 7.72
CA VAL A 52 -2.34 -20.94 6.39
C VAL A 52 -3.46 -20.61 5.40
N LYS A 53 -4.56 -21.38 5.45
CA LYS A 53 -5.71 -21.15 4.58
C LYS A 53 -6.40 -19.82 4.92
N LEU A 54 -6.58 -19.51 6.21
CA LEU A 54 -7.12 -18.22 6.67
C LEU A 54 -6.22 -17.05 6.24
N ALA A 55 -4.91 -17.16 6.40
CA ALA A 55 -3.97 -16.13 5.95
C ALA A 55 -4.03 -15.90 4.44
N SER A 56 -4.20 -16.97 3.65
CA SER A 56 -4.38 -16.87 2.20
C SER A 56 -5.67 -16.14 1.82
N LEU A 57 -6.80 -16.51 2.44
CA LEU A 57 -8.08 -15.85 2.21
C LEU A 57 -8.05 -14.37 2.59
N ARG A 58 -7.42 -14.03 3.73
CA ARG A 58 -7.22 -12.64 4.16
C ARG A 58 -6.43 -11.83 3.13
N ARG A 59 -5.32 -12.38 2.60
CA ARG A 59 -4.53 -11.73 1.54
C ARG A 59 -5.34 -11.50 0.28
N GLU A 60 -6.15 -12.47 -0.12
CA GLU A 60 -6.98 -12.36 -1.31
C GLU A 60 -8.08 -11.30 -1.14
N VAL A 61 -8.72 -11.23 0.02
CA VAL A 61 -9.68 -10.17 0.36
C VAL A 61 -9.03 -8.79 0.27
N GLU A 62 -7.85 -8.60 0.88
CA GLU A 62 -7.13 -7.32 0.81
C GLU A 62 -6.74 -6.96 -0.63
N ARG A 63 -6.32 -7.94 -1.44
CA ARG A 63 -6.03 -7.74 -2.87
C ARG A 63 -7.28 -7.32 -3.65
N LEU A 64 -8.42 -7.97 -3.42
CA LEU A 64 -9.67 -7.65 -4.10
C LEU A 64 -10.20 -6.26 -3.70
N LYS A 65 -10.08 -5.87 -2.43
CA LYS A 65 -10.40 -4.51 -1.97
C LYS A 65 -9.59 -3.46 -2.73
N LEU A 66 -8.30 -3.71 -2.92
CA LEU A 66 -7.44 -2.82 -3.69
C LEU A 66 -7.90 -2.72 -5.15
N LEU A 67 -8.15 -3.85 -5.81
CA LEU A 67 -8.55 -3.89 -7.21
C LEU A 67 -9.91 -3.23 -7.47
N ALA A 68 -10.85 -3.33 -6.51
CA ALA A 68 -12.18 -2.75 -6.64
C ALA A 68 -12.15 -1.21 -6.77
N ASP A 69 -11.20 -0.55 -6.11
CA ASP A 69 -11.10 0.91 -6.08
C ASP A 69 -9.92 1.45 -6.92
N ALA A 70 -9.02 0.58 -7.39
CA ALA A 70 -7.81 0.98 -8.15
C ALA A 70 -8.11 1.75 -9.43
N ASN A 71 -9.23 1.44 -10.09
CA ASN A 71 -9.61 2.04 -11.36
C ASN A 71 -10.58 3.23 -11.20
N ASP A 72 -10.94 3.64 -9.98
CA ASP A 72 -11.84 4.78 -9.77
C ASP A 72 -11.09 6.11 -10.05
N PRO A 73 -11.53 6.91 -11.04
CA PRO A 73 -10.92 8.21 -11.33
C PRO A 73 -10.97 9.18 -10.14
N LEU A 74 -12.00 9.10 -9.29
CA LEU A 74 -12.15 9.97 -8.13
C LEU A 74 -11.15 9.62 -7.03
N VAL A 75 -10.84 8.33 -6.85
CA VAL A 75 -9.80 7.88 -5.91
C VAL A 75 -8.44 8.40 -6.35
N LYS A 76 -8.11 8.23 -7.64
CA LYS A 76 -6.86 8.75 -8.20
C LYS A 76 -6.76 10.26 -8.03
N LYS A 77 -7.82 11.00 -8.38
CA LYS A 77 -7.87 12.45 -8.20
C LYS A 77 -7.65 12.86 -6.74
N ARG A 78 -8.39 12.27 -5.79
CA ARG A 78 -8.23 12.57 -4.35
C ARG A 78 -6.83 12.28 -3.83
N PHE A 79 -6.20 11.22 -4.32
CA PHE A 79 -4.82 10.88 -3.97
C PHE A 79 -3.84 11.94 -4.51
N GLU A 80 -3.98 12.34 -5.77
CA GLU A 80 -3.13 13.36 -6.39
C GLU A 80 -3.33 14.75 -5.74
N ASP A 81 -4.55 15.07 -5.33
CA ASP A 81 -4.90 16.30 -4.60
C ASP A 81 -4.43 16.27 -3.12
N GLY A 82 -3.89 15.15 -2.63
CA GLY A 82 -3.43 15.00 -1.24
C GLY A 82 -4.55 14.82 -0.20
N LEU A 83 -5.79 14.61 -0.63
CA LEU A 83 -6.99 14.44 0.20
C LEU A 83 -7.33 12.95 0.46
N GLY A 84 -6.37 12.06 0.22
CA GLY A 84 -6.54 10.62 0.41
C GLY A 84 -6.54 10.22 1.89
N ASP A 85 -7.54 9.45 2.31
CA ASP A 85 -7.63 8.91 3.68
C ASP A 85 -6.70 7.71 3.87
N MET A 86 -5.59 7.90 4.59
CA MET A 86 -4.59 6.85 4.81
C MET A 86 -5.10 5.66 5.65
N ASN A 87 -6.28 5.73 6.26
CA ASN A 87 -6.89 4.57 6.89
C ASN A 87 -7.36 3.53 5.86
N LYS A 88 -7.64 3.96 4.61
CA LYS A 88 -8.07 3.05 3.55
C LYS A 88 -6.86 2.41 2.85
N PRO A 89 -6.88 1.08 2.61
CA PRO A 89 -5.76 0.36 1.99
C PRO A 89 -5.36 0.90 0.61
N ILE A 90 -6.33 1.36 -0.19
CA ILE A 90 -6.08 1.87 -1.54
C ILE A 90 -5.14 3.08 -1.55
N TYR A 91 -5.35 4.05 -0.65
CA TYR A 91 -4.49 5.23 -0.60
C TYR A 91 -3.08 4.90 -0.09
N ARG A 92 -2.96 3.97 0.86
CA ARG A 92 -1.65 3.47 1.31
C ARG A 92 -0.89 2.75 0.20
N ALA A 93 -1.57 1.90 -0.56
CA ALA A 93 -0.96 1.21 -1.69
C ALA A 93 -0.53 2.17 -2.81
N LEU A 94 -1.33 3.21 -3.09
CA LEU A 94 -0.95 4.27 -4.03
C LEU A 94 0.24 5.09 -3.52
N ALA A 95 0.26 5.41 -2.23
CA ALA A 95 1.38 6.12 -1.58
C ALA A 95 2.67 5.28 -1.65
N GLU A 96 2.61 4.00 -1.31
CA GLU A 96 3.74 3.08 -1.41
C GLU A 96 4.24 2.96 -2.85
N LYS A 97 3.33 2.82 -3.83
CA LYS A 97 3.70 2.76 -5.25
C LYS A 97 4.39 4.05 -5.71
N LYS A 98 3.91 5.22 -5.27
CA LYS A 98 4.52 6.52 -5.56
C LYS A 98 5.90 6.64 -4.91
N TRP A 99 6.05 6.24 -3.66
CA TRP A 99 7.32 6.25 -2.94
C TRP A 99 8.35 5.30 -3.57
N ARG A 100 7.92 4.08 -3.95
CA ARG A 100 8.79 3.08 -4.61
C ARG A 100 9.26 3.50 -6.00
N SER A 101 8.55 4.40 -6.68
CA SER A 101 8.92 4.81 -8.04
C SER A 101 10.17 5.70 -8.06
N TYR A 102 10.38 6.52 -7.03
CA TYR A 102 11.48 7.49 -6.98
C TYR A 102 12.21 7.52 -5.63
N ASP A 103 11.56 7.99 -4.56
CA ASP A 103 12.20 8.26 -3.26
C ASP A 103 12.90 7.02 -2.66
N TYR A 104 12.26 5.86 -2.74
CA TYR A 104 12.86 4.59 -2.32
C TYR A 104 14.17 4.28 -3.05
N ARG A 105 14.21 4.52 -4.38
CA ARG A 105 15.41 4.27 -5.20
C ARG A 105 16.53 5.22 -4.82
N LEU A 106 16.20 6.48 -4.57
CA LEU A 106 17.15 7.48 -4.10
C LEU A 106 17.76 7.07 -2.75
N ILE A 107 16.93 6.71 -1.76
CA ILE A 107 17.42 6.27 -0.44
C ILE A 107 18.28 5.01 -0.54
N THR A 108 17.82 4.01 -1.32
CA THR A 108 18.57 2.77 -1.53
C THR A 108 19.94 3.04 -2.15
N GLN A 109 20.02 3.99 -3.09
CA GLN A 109 21.28 4.45 -3.67
C GLN A 109 22.19 5.07 -2.60
N ARG A 110 21.66 5.97 -1.76
CA ARG A 110 22.45 6.64 -0.70
C ARG A 110 22.94 5.69 0.38
N ILE A 111 22.12 4.72 0.81
CA ILE A 111 22.52 3.67 1.76
C ILE A 111 23.76 2.94 1.27
N LYS A 112 23.78 2.59 -0.02
CA LYS A 112 24.92 1.90 -0.63
C LYS A 112 26.12 2.81 -0.85
N GLN A 113 25.91 4.05 -1.32
CA GLN A 113 27.00 4.99 -1.61
C GLN A 113 27.76 5.45 -0.35
N PHE A 114 27.06 5.62 0.77
CA PHE A 114 27.66 6.06 2.03
C PHE A 114 28.05 4.91 2.96
N ASN A 115 28.08 3.67 2.47
CA ASN A 115 28.43 2.46 3.24
C ASN A 115 27.63 2.28 4.54
N ILE A 116 26.40 2.81 4.62
CA ILE A 116 25.51 2.60 5.78
C ILE A 116 25.32 1.09 6.02
N VAL A 117 25.25 0.34 4.92
CA VAL A 117 25.47 -1.10 4.91
C VAL A 117 26.84 -1.34 4.26
N PRO A 118 27.82 -1.98 4.94
CA PRO A 118 27.69 -2.72 6.20
C PRO A 118 28.03 -1.94 7.48
N ASP A 119 28.51 -0.70 7.40
CA ASP A 119 29.21 -0.05 8.53
C ASP A 119 28.30 0.19 9.74
N VAL A 120 27.03 0.53 9.51
CA VAL A 120 26.05 0.76 10.58
C VAL A 120 25.20 -0.47 10.83
N LEU A 121 24.71 -1.10 9.75
CA LEU A 121 23.85 -2.28 9.83
C LEU A 121 24.27 -3.32 8.79
N PRO A 122 24.18 -4.63 9.11
CA PRO A 122 24.52 -5.69 8.17
C PRO A 122 23.52 -5.79 7.00
N LYS A 123 22.27 -5.38 7.21
CA LYS A 123 21.22 -5.32 6.18
C LYS A 123 20.22 -4.22 6.55
N LEU A 124 19.85 -3.40 5.58
CA LEU A 124 18.82 -2.37 5.71
C LEU A 124 17.96 -2.33 4.43
N GLU A 125 16.68 -2.67 4.56
CA GLU A 125 15.68 -2.50 3.51
C GLU A 125 14.63 -1.50 3.99
N PRO A 126 14.57 -0.28 3.41
CA PRO A 126 13.57 0.70 3.79
C PRO A 126 12.15 0.18 3.53
N THR A 127 11.27 0.28 4.53
CA THR A 127 9.85 -0.11 4.42
C THR A 127 8.89 1.05 4.58
N ALA A 128 9.39 2.21 5.01
CA ALA A 128 8.62 3.45 5.18
C ALA A 128 9.40 4.63 4.61
N ASP A 129 8.67 5.66 4.16
CA ASP A 129 9.27 6.94 3.77
C ASP A 129 9.64 7.75 5.01
N VAL A 130 10.86 8.27 5.04
CA VAL A 130 11.36 9.11 6.12
C VAL A 130 11.94 10.37 5.51
N GLN A 131 11.33 11.51 5.86
CA GLN A 131 11.74 12.82 5.37
C GLN A 131 12.19 13.67 6.55
N LEU A 132 13.43 14.14 6.50
CA LEU A 132 13.99 15.01 7.53
C LEU A 132 13.80 16.47 7.13
N TYR A 133 13.35 17.26 8.11
CA TYR A 133 13.24 18.71 8.00
C TYR A 133 14.06 19.32 9.13
N PHE A 134 14.83 20.36 8.83
CA PHE A 134 15.33 21.27 9.85
C PHE A 134 14.50 22.55 9.79
N ARG A 135 13.82 22.87 10.90
CA ARG A 135 12.79 23.92 10.94
C ARG A 135 11.70 23.65 9.89
N GLN A 136 11.62 24.47 8.83
CA GLN A 136 10.66 24.32 7.73
C GLN A 136 11.32 23.84 6.42
N SER A 137 12.64 23.61 6.42
CA SER A 137 13.39 23.26 5.23
C SER A 137 13.55 21.76 5.12
N LYS A 138 13.04 21.19 4.01
CA LYS A 138 13.27 19.78 3.66
C LYS A 138 14.73 19.58 3.29
N ILE A 139 15.37 18.57 3.87
CA ILE A 139 16.75 18.21 3.56
C ILE A 139 16.78 17.01 2.61
N ALA A 140 17.57 17.08 1.55
CA ALA A 140 17.68 15.95 0.64
C ALA A 140 18.60 14.86 1.21
N PRO A 141 18.37 13.57 0.88
CA PRO A 141 19.21 12.49 1.38
C PRO A 141 20.67 12.61 0.89
N GLY A 142 21.58 12.78 1.84
CA GLY A 142 23.02 12.90 1.59
C GLY A 142 23.57 14.33 1.50
N ASP A 143 22.74 15.34 1.76
CA ASP A 143 23.18 16.73 1.74
C ASP A 143 24.05 17.09 2.94
N ILE A 144 25.02 17.98 2.70
CA ILE A 144 25.82 18.60 3.77
C ILE A 144 25.03 19.81 4.29
N VAL A 145 24.75 19.82 5.59
CA VAL A 145 23.99 20.87 6.26
C VAL A 145 24.92 21.71 7.13
N ASN A 146 24.73 23.04 7.11
CA ASN A 146 25.46 23.96 7.99
C ASN A 146 25.08 23.68 9.45
N SER A 147 26.06 23.68 10.35
CA SER A 147 25.86 23.44 11.79
C SER A 147 24.78 24.33 12.39
N GLN A 148 24.71 25.61 12.00
CA GLN A 148 23.71 26.56 12.49
C GLN A 148 22.26 26.15 12.13
N VAL A 149 22.09 25.39 11.05
CA VAL A 149 20.78 24.89 10.59
C VAL A 149 20.38 23.65 11.37
N SER A 150 21.34 22.75 11.66
CA SER A 150 21.08 21.50 12.38
C SER A 150 21.04 21.64 13.91
N GLU A 151 21.56 22.74 14.46
CA GLU A 151 21.71 22.93 15.91
C GLU A 151 20.38 23.10 16.66
N ASN A 152 19.39 23.74 16.04
CA ASN A 152 18.12 24.11 16.68
C ASN A 152 16.93 23.37 16.04
N ALA A 153 17.09 22.06 15.84
CA ALA A 153 16.11 21.20 15.16
C ALA A 153 14.77 21.11 15.90
#